data_AF-A0A4W3HSF3-F1
#
_entry.id   AF-A0A4W3HSF3-F1
#
_cell.length_a   1.000
_cell.length_b   1.000
_cell.length_c   1.000
_cell.angle_alpha   90.00
_cell.angle_beta   90.00
_cell.angle_gamma   90.00
#
_symmetry.space_group_name_H-M   'P 1'
#
loop_
_entity.id
_entity.type
_entity.pdbx_description
1 polymer ?
#
loop_
_entity_poly.entity_id
_entity_poly.type
_entity_poly.pdbx_seq_one_letter_code
_entity_poly.pdbx_strand_id
1 'polypeptide(L)'
;GGQSFFSRKDSIRTIYTSLHNELRKLAAIGRNTSGGAAPHLEELLSHLSEQLCFFIQARMEIADFYEKIYSLSTQKSINSEELVRSLETILQKYSSRFHHPILSPLESTFQLEVDVLSQLLKAQAEITEWKFLPSLLNLHNAHSKLHTWGQTFEKQRETRKHLFGGQTQKAVQPPHLFLWLMKLKNTLLAKFSFYFHEALSRQTTPSEMKALTAKTNPDYCGKISSFIRKYDAENVSLIFDNRGSESFQGHGYHHPHSYREAPKGVDQYPAVVSLPSERPLIHWPNVIMIMSDRAGELNTLDKVVHFYDDKVQSTYFLTRPEPQFTLVVIFESRKSEKDSHFIAFLNELSSSLKNSKPFATLKPGSKG
;
A
#
# COMPACT_ATOMS: atom_id res chain seq x y z
N GLY A 1 -11.27 22.91 13.66
CA GLY A 1 -10.97 22.25 14.95
C GLY A 1 -11.31 20.79 14.85
N GLY A 2 -10.38 19.97 14.38
CA GLY A 2 -10.53 18.52 14.32
C GLY A 2 -10.10 17.94 15.66
N GLN A 3 -11.00 17.21 16.32
CA GLN A 3 -10.62 16.43 17.48
C GLN A 3 -9.69 15.32 17.00
N SER A 4 -8.42 15.44 17.37
CA SER A 4 -7.42 14.41 17.17
C SER A 4 -7.88 13.13 17.86
N PHE A 5 -7.78 12.01 17.15
CA PHE A 5 -7.95 10.64 17.66
C PHE A 5 -7.07 10.36 18.89
N PHE A 6 -6.11 11.24 19.18
CA PHE A 6 -5.12 11.16 20.25
C PHE A 6 -5.21 12.31 21.28
N SER A 7 -6.25 13.15 21.27
CA SER A 7 -6.27 14.41 22.05
C SER A 7 -7.39 14.53 23.10
N ARG A 8 -7.77 13.44 23.77
CA ARG A 8 -8.51 13.56 25.03
C ARG A 8 -7.79 12.79 26.13
N LYS A 9 -7.92 13.31 27.36
CA LYS A 9 -7.14 13.05 28.58
C LYS A 9 -6.97 11.57 29.00
N ASP A 10 -7.58 10.62 28.30
CA ASP A 10 -7.28 9.20 28.38
C ASP A 10 -6.88 8.70 27.00
N SER A 11 -5.66 8.17 26.86
CA SER A 11 -5.26 7.52 25.62
C SER A 11 -6.22 6.37 25.31
N ILE A 12 -6.49 6.09 24.03
CA ILE A 12 -7.32 4.94 23.62
C ILE A 12 -6.83 3.64 24.28
N ARG A 13 -5.51 3.52 24.47
CA ARG A 13 -4.88 2.44 25.24
C ARG A 13 -5.38 2.40 26.68
N THR A 14 -5.41 3.52 27.39
CA THR A 14 -5.96 3.63 28.76
C THR A 14 -7.42 3.16 28.82
N ILE A 15 -8.24 3.55 27.84
CA ILE A 15 -9.66 3.14 27.76
C ILE A 15 -9.77 1.62 27.58
N TYR A 16 -9.03 1.04 26.63
CA TYR A 16 -9.02 -0.41 26.41
C TYR A 16 -8.48 -1.19 27.60
N THR A 17 -7.41 -0.72 28.25
CA THR A 17 -6.87 -1.35 29.47
C THR A 17 -7.90 -1.33 30.60
N SER A 18 -8.57 -0.20 30.82
CA SER A 18 -9.63 -0.08 31.83
C SER A 18 -10.79 -1.04 31.55
N LEU A 19 -11.29 -1.04 30.31
CA LEU A 19 -12.37 -1.92 29.88
C LEU A 19 -12.00 -3.40 30.01
N HIS A 20 -10.77 -3.78 29.62
CA HIS A 20 -10.26 -5.13 29.77
C HIS A 20 -10.24 -5.58 31.24
N ASN A 21 -9.78 -4.72 32.14
CA ASN A 21 -9.72 -5.03 33.56
C ASN A 21 -11.12 -5.23 34.17
N GLU A 22 -12.09 -4.40 33.80
CA GLU A 22 -13.48 -4.55 34.28
C GLU A 22 -14.15 -5.82 33.74
N LEU A 23 -13.99 -6.12 32.45
CA LEU A 23 -14.53 -7.36 31.86
C LEU A 23 -13.87 -8.61 32.45
N ARG A 24 -12.57 -8.54 32.76
CA ARG A 24 -11.86 -9.66 33.40
C ARG A 24 -12.38 -9.94 34.81
N LYS A 25 -12.73 -8.90 35.57
CA LYS A 25 -13.40 -9.06 36.88
C LYS A 25 -14.76 -9.74 36.71
N LEU A 26 -15.57 -9.30 35.76
CA LEU A 26 -16.89 -9.89 35.47
C LEU A 26 -16.79 -11.35 35.03
N ALA A 27 -15.81 -11.68 34.19
CA ALA A 27 -15.54 -13.06 33.78
C ALA A 27 -15.18 -13.95 34.99
N ALA A 28 -14.38 -13.45 35.93
CA ALA A 28 -13.99 -14.19 37.13
C ALA A 28 -15.14 -14.39 38.13
N ILE A 29 -16.03 -13.40 38.26
CA ILE A 29 -17.18 -13.47 39.17
C ILE A 29 -18.15 -14.58 38.75
N GLY A 30 -18.51 -14.63 37.46
CA GLY A 30 -19.47 -15.64 36.96
C GLY A 30 -18.96 -17.09 36.96
N ARG A 31 -17.65 -17.31 37.13
CA ARG A 31 -17.08 -18.66 37.35
C ARG A 31 -17.19 -19.12 38.81
N ASN A 32 -17.30 -18.18 39.75
CA ASN A 32 -17.25 -18.44 41.18
C ASN A 32 -18.66 -18.44 41.84
N THR A 33 -19.69 -17.92 41.17
CA THR A 33 -21.07 -17.90 41.66
C THR A 33 -21.82 -19.19 41.31
N SER A 34 -21.41 -20.30 41.93
CA SER A 34 -22.19 -21.55 41.88
C SER A 34 -23.33 -21.48 42.91
N GLY A 35 -24.49 -20.92 42.54
CA GLY A 35 -25.68 -20.92 43.41
C GLY A 35 -26.69 -19.78 43.25
N GLY A 36 -26.55 -18.89 42.25
CA GLY A 36 -27.48 -17.80 41.98
C GLY A 36 -28.84 -18.24 41.38
N ALA A 37 -29.83 -17.35 41.39
CA ALA A 37 -31.20 -17.63 40.90
C ALA A 37 -31.30 -17.88 39.37
N ALA A 38 -30.25 -17.57 38.60
CA ALA A 38 -30.19 -17.74 37.14
C ALA A 38 -28.79 -18.19 36.65
N PRO A 39 -28.36 -19.43 36.95
CA PRO A 39 -26.99 -19.89 36.72
C PRO A 39 -26.55 -19.83 35.25
N HIS A 40 -27.46 -20.12 34.32
CA HIS A 40 -27.17 -20.08 32.87
C HIS A 40 -26.88 -18.67 32.35
N LEU A 41 -27.47 -17.64 32.97
CA LEU A 41 -27.23 -16.25 32.58
C LEU A 41 -25.86 -15.77 33.08
N GLU A 42 -25.46 -16.18 34.28
CA GLU A 42 -24.15 -15.87 34.86
C GLU A 42 -23.01 -16.55 34.07
N GLU A 43 -23.20 -17.80 33.65
CA GLU A 43 -22.27 -18.52 32.77
C GLU A 43 -22.15 -17.83 31.40
N LEU A 44 -23.27 -17.45 30.79
CA LEU A 44 -23.29 -16.69 29.53
C LEU A 44 -22.55 -15.35 29.66
N LEU A 45 -22.81 -14.59 30.73
CA LEU A 45 -22.14 -13.31 30.98
C LEU A 45 -20.64 -13.48 31.19
N SER A 46 -20.23 -14.52 31.93
CA SER A 46 -18.81 -14.85 32.11
C SER A 46 -18.14 -15.16 30.78
N HIS A 47 -18.77 -16.01 29.97
CA HIS A 47 -18.29 -16.41 28.65
C HIS A 47 -18.17 -15.21 27.68
N LEU A 48 -19.21 -14.37 27.61
CA LEU A 48 -19.19 -13.15 26.79
C LEU A 48 -18.10 -12.17 27.25
N SER A 49 -17.91 -12.01 28.56
CA SER A 49 -16.89 -11.13 29.12
C SER A 49 -15.47 -11.60 28.78
N GLU A 50 -15.23 -12.91 28.79
CA GLU A 50 -13.97 -13.51 28.36
C GLU A 50 -13.71 -13.29 26.86
N GLN A 51 -14.73 -13.50 26.02
CA GLN A 51 -14.59 -13.23 24.59
C GLN A 51 -14.32 -11.75 24.29
N LEU A 52 -15.00 -10.83 24.99
CA LEU A 52 -14.74 -9.40 24.87
C LEU A 52 -13.33 -9.02 25.36
N CYS A 53 -12.78 -9.73 26.35
CA CYS A 53 -11.39 -9.57 26.75
C CYS A 53 -10.42 -9.88 25.60
N PHE A 54 -10.65 -10.98 24.87
CA PHE A 54 -9.84 -11.32 23.71
C PHE A 54 -9.99 -10.31 22.57
N PHE A 55 -11.20 -9.84 22.30
CA PHE A 55 -11.44 -8.79 21.31
C PHE A 55 -10.67 -7.50 21.64
N ILE A 56 -10.69 -7.06 22.91
CA ILE A 56 -9.96 -5.86 23.34
C ILE A 56 -8.46 -6.04 23.19
N GLN A 57 -7.92 -7.21 23.54
CA GLN A 57 -6.50 -7.51 23.33
C GLN A 57 -6.13 -7.45 21.85
N ALA A 58 -6.95 -8.05 20.97
CA ALA A 58 -6.75 -8.00 19.53
C ALA A 58 -6.77 -6.55 19.01
N ARG A 59 -7.68 -5.70 19.49
CA ARG A 59 -7.73 -4.28 19.15
C ARG A 59 -6.49 -3.52 19.60
N MET A 60 -5.94 -3.81 20.78
CA MET A 60 -4.70 -3.19 21.25
C MET A 60 -3.50 -3.60 20.39
N GLU A 61 -3.38 -4.88 20.03
CA GLU A 61 -2.27 -5.35 19.17
C GLU A 61 -2.35 -4.77 17.76
N ILE A 62 -3.54 -4.65 17.17
CA ILE A 62 -3.72 -3.98 15.88
C ILE A 62 -3.43 -2.48 15.96
N ALA A 63 -3.79 -1.81 17.07
CA ALA A 63 -3.41 -0.42 17.29
C ALA A 63 -1.88 -0.25 17.34
N ASP A 64 -1.18 -1.16 18.01
CA ASP A 64 0.27 -1.17 18.10
C ASP A 64 0.92 -1.47 16.74
N PHE A 65 0.29 -2.33 15.94
CA PHE A 65 0.70 -2.58 14.56
C PHE A 65 0.56 -1.33 13.69
N TYR A 66 -0.51 -0.54 13.84
CA TYR A 66 -0.64 0.75 13.14
C TYR A 66 0.42 1.77 13.59
N GLU A 67 0.77 1.81 14.87
CA GLU A 67 1.89 2.64 15.35
C GLU A 67 3.23 2.18 14.77
N LYS A 68 3.46 0.85 14.65
CA LYS A 68 4.62 0.29 13.92
C LYS A 68 4.61 0.81 12.48
N ILE A 69 3.52 0.63 11.72
CA ILE A 69 3.39 1.12 10.33
C ILE A 69 3.68 2.62 10.23
N TYR A 70 3.14 3.43 11.13
CA TYR A 70 3.38 4.87 11.13
C TYR A 70 4.86 5.20 11.35
N SER A 71 5.54 4.54 12.29
CA SER A 71 6.97 4.79 12.54
C SER A 71 7.86 4.45 11.34
N LEU A 72 7.42 3.53 10.47
CA LEU A 72 8.11 3.19 9.21
C LEU A 72 7.92 4.25 8.11
N SER A 73 7.09 5.29 8.31
CA SER A 73 6.83 6.29 7.26
C SER A 73 8.04 7.13 6.89
N THR A 74 9.05 7.20 7.75
CA THR A 74 10.30 7.93 7.51
C THR A 74 11.40 7.04 6.91
N GLN A 75 11.18 5.73 6.85
CA GLN A 75 12.15 4.80 6.29
C GLN A 75 12.20 4.92 4.76
N LYS A 76 13.40 4.76 4.21
CA LYS A 76 13.64 4.83 2.77
C LYS A 76 13.14 3.58 2.03
N SER A 77 13.19 2.43 2.70
CA SER A 77 12.68 1.15 2.22
C SER A 77 11.88 0.49 3.35
N ILE A 78 10.90 -0.34 2.98
CA ILE A 78 10.05 -1.07 3.92
C ILE A 78 10.11 -2.54 3.58
N ASN A 79 10.34 -3.38 4.58
CA ASN A 79 10.18 -4.83 4.46
C ASN A 79 8.69 -5.19 4.55
N SER A 80 8.00 -5.14 3.41
CA SER A 80 6.56 -5.41 3.34
C SER A 80 6.22 -6.85 3.76
N GLU A 81 7.09 -7.83 3.49
CA GLU A 81 6.85 -9.22 3.88
C GLU A 81 6.85 -9.41 5.40
N GLU A 82 7.75 -8.74 6.12
CA GLU A 82 7.79 -8.79 7.58
C GLU A 82 6.50 -8.20 8.17
N LEU A 83 5.98 -7.12 7.58
CA LEU A 83 4.70 -6.53 8.00
C LEU A 83 3.53 -7.48 7.78
N VAL A 84 3.49 -8.18 6.64
CA VAL A 84 2.47 -9.20 6.36
C VAL A 84 2.55 -10.33 7.40
N ARG A 85 3.73 -10.90 7.63
CA ARG A 85 3.95 -11.99 8.61
C ARG A 85 3.56 -11.57 10.02
N SER A 86 3.93 -10.35 10.41
CA SER A 86 3.57 -9.78 11.71
C SER A 86 2.05 -9.65 11.87
N LEU A 87 1.33 -9.22 10.83
CA LEU A 87 -0.13 -9.09 10.88
C LEU A 87 -0.82 -10.46 10.90
N GLU A 88 -0.34 -11.41 10.10
CA GLU A 88 -0.86 -12.78 10.07
C GLU A 88 -0.70 -13.48 11.41
N THR A 89 0.39 -13.21 12.13
CA THR A 89 0.61 -13.74 13.49
C THR A 89 -0.46 -13.24 14.47
N ILE A 90 -0.82 -11.95 14.40
CA ILE A 90 -1.90 -11.38 15.22
C ILE A 90 -3.25 -12.02 14.84
N LEU A 91 -3.54 -12.16 13.55
CA LEU A 91 -4.76 -12.80 13.07
C LEU A 91 -4.90 -14.24 13.55
N GLN A 92 -3.85 -15.05 13.39
CA GLN A 92 -3.86 -16.45 13.80
C GLN A 92 -4.11 -16.59 15.31
N LYS A 93 -3.50 -15.73 16.13
CA LYS A 93 -3.67 -15.71 17.58
C LYS A 93 -5.12 -15.53 18.04
N TYR A 94 -5.91 -14.76 17.29
CA TYR A 94 -7.28 -14.36 17.68
C TYR A 94 -8.41 -14.98 16.86
N SER A 95 -8.11 -15.68 15.77
CA SER A 95 -9.07 -16.24 14.79
C SER A 95 -10.24 -17.03 15.39
N SER A 96 -10.07 -17.66 16.55
CA SER A 96 -11.11 -18.48 17.20
C SER A 96 -11.37 -18.07 18.65
N ARG A 97 -11.13 -16.80 19.02
CA ARG A 97 -11.16 -16.34 20.42
C ARG A 97 -12.42 -15.53 20.79
N PHE A 98 -13.17 -14.98 19.83
CA PHE A 98 -14.40 -14.21 20.09
C PHE A 98 -15.51 -14.50 19.06
N HIS A 99 -16.00 -15.74 19.07
CA HIS A 99 -16.91 -16.31 18.06
C HIS A 99 -18.39 -16.43 18.50
N HIS A 100 -18.77 -15.88 19.66
CA HIS A 100 -20.16 -15.98 20.13
C HIS A 100 -21.10 -15.22 19.19
N PRO A 101 -22.28 -15.75 18.82
CA PRO A 101 -23.19 -15.10 17.86
C PRO A 101 -23.60 -13.67 18.21
N ILE A 102 -23.73 -13.35 19.50
CA ILE A 102 -24.01 -11.99 19.99
C ILE A 102 -22.88 -11.00 19.62
N LEU A 103 -21.63 -11.48 19.55
CA LEU A 103 -20.45 -10.70 19.22
C LEU A 103 -20.12 -10.68 17.73
N SER A 104 -20.86 -11.41 16.89
CA SER A 104 -20.61 -11.48 15.43
C SER A 104 -20.50 -10.12 14.73
N PRO A 105 -21.24 -9.05 15.12
CA PRO A 105 -21.02 -7.73 14.53
C PRO A 105 -19.63 -7.14 14.81
N LEU A 106 -19.09 -7.36 16.01
CA LEU A 106 -17.74 -6.91 16.40
C LEU A 106 -16.68 -7.73 15.67
N GLU A 107 -16.86 -9.04 15.64
CA GLU A 107 -16.00 -9.97 14.91
C GLU A 107 -15.94 -9.61 13.43
N SER A 108 -17.09 -9.44 12.78
CA SER A 108 -17.18 -9.12 11.35
C SER A 108 -16.51 -7.79 11.03
N THR A 109 -16.66 -6.78 11.89
CA THR A 109 -16.03 -5.47 11.69
C THR A 109 -14.51 -5.55 11.84
N PHE A 110 -14.03 -6.28 12.85
CA PHE A 110 -12.61 -6.50 13.06
C PHE A 110 -12.00 -7.29 11.90
N GLN A 111 -12.63 -8.38 11.48
CA GLN A 111 -12.16 -9.21 10.38
C GLN A 111 -12.09 -8.41 9.08
N LEU A 112 -13.12 -7.61 8.78
CA LEU A 112 -13.14 -6.75 7.60
C LEU A 112 -11.98 -5.75 7.58
N GLU A 113 -11.73 -5.07 8.72
CA GLU A 113 -10.61 -4.12 8.85
C GLU A 113 -9.27 -4.81 8.58
N VAL A 114 -9.00 -5.92 9.28
CA VAL A 114 -7.71 -6.58 9.24
C VAL A 114 -7.49 -7.34 7.92
N ASP A 115 -8.54 -7.89 7.32
CA ASP A 115 -8.48 -8.52 6.01
C ASP A 115 -8.10 -7.51 4.91
N VAL A 116 -8.73 -6.34 4.92
CA VAL A 116 -8.40 -5.27 3.96
C VAL A 116 -6.95 -4.86 4.14
N LEU A 117 -6.51 -4.64 5.38
CA LEU A 117 -5.12 -4.29 5.67
C LEU A 117 -4.15 -5.37 5.19
N SER A 118 -4.44 -6.65 5.46
CA SER A 118 -3.63 -7.78 5.03
C SER A 118 -3.51 -7.84 3.51
N GLN A 119 -4.62 -7.70 2.78
CA GLN A 119 -4.59 -7.72 1.32
C GLN A 119 -3.84 -6.53 0.73
N LEU A 120 -3.96 -5.34 1.30
CA LEU A 120 -3.19 -4.17 0.84
C LEU A 120 -1.69 -4.33 1.08
N LEU A 121 -1.28 -4.87 2.24
CA LEU A 121 0.13 -5.13 2.53
C LEU A 121 0.71 -6.25 1.66
N LYS A 122 -0.07 -7.30 1.38
CA LYS A 122 0.31 -8.37 0.44
C LYS A 122 0.47 -7.82 -0.97
N ALA A 123 -0.50 -7.04 -1.46
CA ALA A 123 -0.40 -6.38 -2.75
C ALA A 123 0.84 -5.48 -2.83
N GLN A 124 1.15 -4.72 -1.78
CA GLN A 124 2.35 -3.89 -1.75
C GLN A 124 3.63 -4.72 -1.86
N ALA A 125 3.76 -5.83 -1.11
CA ALA A 125 4.91 -6.73 -1.19
C ALA A 125 5.02 -7.39 -2.58
N GLU A 126 3.91 -7.80 -3.15
CA GLU A 126 3.88 -8.44 -4.47
C GLU A 126 4.20 -7.47 -5.60
N ILE A 127 3.79 -6.20 -5.49
CA ILE A 127 4.17 -5.14 -6.45
C ILE A 127 5.68 -4.89 -6.39
N THR A 128 6.29 -4.86 -5.20
CA THR A 128 7.75 -4.65 -5.08
C THR A 128 8.58 -5.77 -5.66
N GLU A 129 8.05 -7.00 -5.64
CA GLU A 129 8.66 -8.18 -6.28
C GLU A 129 8.18 -8.37 -7.74
N TRP A 130 7.45 -7.39 -8.29
CA TRP A 130 6.90 -7.39 -9.64
C TRP A 130 6.05 -8.62 -10.00
N LYS A 131 5.25 -9.11 -9.05
CA LYS A 131 4.32 -10.24 -9.21
C LYS A 131 2.94 -9.78 -9.68
N PHE A 132 2.70 -9.84 -10.98
CA PHE A 132 1.48 -9.30 -11.62
C PHE A 132 0.16 -9.89 -11.07
N LEU A 133 -0.08 -11.19 -11.26
CA LEU A 133 -1.38 -11.79 -10.90
C LEU A 133 -1.66 -11.76 -9.38
N PRO A 134 -0.73 -12.14 -8.49
CA PRO A 134 -0.97 -12.08 -7.05
C PRO A 134 -1.36 -10.67 -6.58
N SER A 135 -0.61 -9.65 -7.02
CA SER A 135 -0.90 -8.27 -6.63
C SER A 135 -2.24 -7.78 -7.16
N LEU A 136 -2.61 -8.16 -8.40
CA LEU A 136 -3.92 -7.86 -8.97
C LEU A 136 -5.06 -8.46 -8.15
N LEU A 137 -4.95 -9.73 -7.77
CA LEU A 137 -5.98 -10.42 -6.98
C LEU A 137 -6.14 -9.80 -5.60
N ASN A 138 -5.04 -9.51 -4.91
CA ASN A 138 -5.08 -8.86 -3.60
C ASN A 138 -5.65 -7.44 -3.68
N LEU A 139 -5.29 -6.65 -4.69
CA LEU A 139 -5.89 -5.32 -4.93
C LEU A 139 -7.39 -5.39 -5.21
N HIS A 140 -7.82 -6.34 -6.05
CA HIS A 140 -9.23 -6.52 -6.39
C HIS A 140 -10.05 -6.92 -5.16
N ASN A 141 -9.54 -7.84 -4.36
CA ASN A 141 -10.22 -8.28 -3.14
C ASN A 141 -10.32 -7.14 -2.12
N ALA A 142 -9.25 -6.36 -1.93
CA ALA A 142 -9.26 -5.20 -1.03
C ALA A 142 -10.24 -4.13 -1.53
N HIS A 143 -10.28 -3.88 -2.84
CA HIS A 143 -11.24 -2.98 -3.48
C HIS A 143 -12.69 -3.41 -3.20
N SER A 144 -13.01 -4.68 -3.45
CA SER A 144 -14.36 -5.23 -3.28
C SER A 144 -14.85 -5.13 -1.83
N LYS A 145 -13.98 -5.47 -0.87
CA LYS A 145 -14.27 -5.35 0.57
C LYS A 145 -14.45 -3.90 1.00
N LEU A 146 -13.56 -2.99 0.58
CA LEU A 146 -13.67 -1.55 0.89
C LEU A 146 -14.91 -0.91 0.27
N HIS A 147 -15.28 -1.30 -0.96
CA HIS A 147 -16.47 -0.80 -1.62
C HIS A 147 -17.73 -1.21 -0.84
N THR A 148 -17.84 -2.49 -0.48
CA THR A 148 -18.94 -3.02 0.33
C THR A 148 -19.01 -2.32 1.69
N TRP A 149 -17.87 -2.12 2.35
CA TRP A 149 -17.78 -1.40 3.62
C TRP A 149 -18.28 0.05 3.48
N GLY A 150 -17.88 0.74 2.41
CA GLY A 150 -18.32 2.10 2.09
C GLY A 150 -19.84 2.21 1.90
N GLN A 151 -20.44 1.27 1.17
CA GLN A 151 -21.90 1.22 0.97
C GLN A 151 -22.67 1.08 2.30
N THR A 152 -22.12 0.33 3.26
CA THR A 152 -22.73 0.19 4.60
C THR A 152 -22.78 1.52 5.34
N PHE A 153 -21.73 2.34 5.26
CA PHE A 153 -21.75 3.70 5.85
C PHE A 153 -22.80 4.60 5.20
N GLU A 154 -22.93 4.56 3.88
CA GLU A 154 -23.90 5.35 3.14
C GLU A 154 -25.35 4.96 3.51
N LYS A 155 -25.66 3.65 3.57
CA LYS A 155 -26.98 3.15 3.99
C LYS A 155 -27.34 3.52 5.43
N GLN A 156 -26.38 3.44 6.36
CA GLN A 156 -26.57 3.86 7.75
C GLN A 156 -26.82 5.38 7.86
N ARG A 157 -26.20 6.18 6.97
CA ARG A 157 -26.42 7.63 6.90
C ARG A 157 -27.83 7.96 6.41
N GLU A 158 -28.36 7.22 5.45
CA GLU A 158 -29.72 7.40 4.94
C GLU A 158 -30.78 7.01 5.98
N THR A 159 -30.59 5.87 6.64
CA THR A 159 -31.55 5.36 7.65
C THR A 159 -31.70 6.33 8.84
N ARG A 160 -30.62 6.97 9.29
CA ARG A 160 -30.67 7.97 10.38
C ARG A 160 -31.37 9.28 9.98
N LYS A 161 -31.40 9.64 8.70
CA LYS A 161 -32.13 10.84 8.22
C LYS A 161 -33.66 10.70 8.37
N HIS A 162 -34.18 9.47 8.36
CA HIS A 162 -35.63 9.21 8.40
C HIS A 162 -36.19 9.04 9.82
N LEU A 163 -35.35 8.81 10.84
CA LEU A 163 -35.79 8.55 12.22
C LEU A 163 -35.88 9.82 13.09
N PHE A 164 -35.23 10.91 12.71
CA PHE A 164 -35.22 12.16 13.48
C PHE A 164 -35.47 13.33 12.54
N GLY A 165 -36.74 13.77 12.48
CA GLY A 165 -37.17 14.85 11.62
C GLY A 165 -36.31 16.11 11.78
N GLY A 166 -35.77 16.59 10.65
CA GLY A 166 -35.62 18.03 10.42
C GLY A 166 -34.46 18.78 11.08
N GLN A 167 -33.35 18.13 11.49
CA GLN A 167 -32.10 18.87 11.70
C GLN A 167 -30.95 18.28 10.88
N THR A 168 -30.32 19.13 10.07
CA THR A 168 -29.10 18.84 9.32
C THR A 168 -27.95 18.51 10.29
N GLN A 169 -27.93 17.27 10.79
CA GLN A 169 -26.75 16.74 11.47
C GLN A 169 -25.59 16.78 10.47
N LYS A 170 -24.47 17.40 10.87
CA LYS A 170 -23.22 17.38 10.11
C LYS A 170 -22.98 15.95 9.64
N ALA A 171 -22.85 15.75 8.33
CA ALA A 171 -22.68 14.43 7.73
C ALA A 171 -21.63 13.64 8.53
N VAL A 172 -22.03 12.47 9.06
CA VAL A 172 -21.11 11.58 9.78
C VAL A 172 -20.02 11.19 8.79
N GLN A 173 -18.84 11.78 8.97
CA GLN A 173 -17.69 11.49 8.14
C GLN A 173 -17.22 10.06 8.41
N PRO A 174 -16.81 9.31 7.38
CA PRO A 174 -16.23 7.98 7.58
C PRO A 174 -15.03 8.06 8.54
N PRO A 175 -14.77 7.00 9.33
CA PRO A 175 -13.60 6.94 10.19
C PRO A 175 -12.30 7.21 9.42
N HIS A 176 -11.37 7.94 10.03
CA HIS A 176 -10.10 8.29 9.37
C HIS A 176 -9.33 7.07 8.87
N LEU A 177 -9.35 5.96 9.62
CA LEU A 177 -8.71 4.71 9.23
C LEU A 177 -9.29 4.16 7.91
N PHE A 178 -10.63 4.20 7.74
CA PHE A 178 -11.27 3.79 6.49
C PHE A 178 -10.81 4.66 5.31
N LEU A 179 -10.76 5.98 5.51
CA LEU A 179 -10.28 6.92 4.49
C LEU A 179 -8.81 6.66 4.14
N TRP A 180 -7.99 6.34 5.14
CA TRP A 180 -6.59 5.98 4.93
C TRP A 180 -6.44 4.66 4.16
N LEU A 181 -7.20 3.61 4.48
CA LEU A 181 -7.20 2.35 3.74
C LEU A 181 -7.61 2.56 2.27
N MET A 182 -8.63 3.40 2.03
CA MET A 182 -9.03 3.79 0.68
C MET A 182 -7.92 4.53 -0.07
N LYS A 183 -7.21 5.43 0.62
CA LYS A 183 -6.07 6.16 0.06
C LYS A 183 -4.92 5.23 -0.26
N LEU A 184 -4.54 4.34 0.67
CA LEU A 184 -3.51 3.32 0.45
C LEU A 184 -3.85 2.45 -0.76
N LYS A 185 -5.08 1.95 -0.86
CA LYS A 185 -5.56 1.19 -2.02
C LYS A 185 -5.42 1.97 -3.33
N ASN A 186 -5.79 3.24 -3.35
CA ASN A 186 -5.68 4.06 -4.56
C ASN A 186 -4.22 4.32 -4.97
N THR A 187 -3.33 4.54 -4.00
CA THR A 187 -1.90 4.68 -4.25
C THR A 187 -1.29 3.38 -4.79
N LEU A 188 -1.62 2.23 -4.20
CA LEU A 188 -1.16 0.93 -4.69
C LEU A 188 -1.74 0.62 -6.08
N LEU A 189 -2.99 1.00 -6.36
CA LEU A 189 -3.58 0.86 -7.69
C LEU A 189 -2.86 1.73 -8.73
N ALA A 190 -2.53 2.98 -8.40
CA ALA A 190 -1.75 3.85 -9.28
C ALA A 190 -0.37 3.26 -9.57
N LYS A 191 0.31 2.78 -8.52
CA LYS A 191 1.61 2.13 -8.63
C LYS A 191 1.56 0.83 -9.43
N PHE A 192 0.56 -0.02 -9.19
CA PHE A 192 0.32 -1.24 -9.97
C PHE A 192 0.11 -0.92 -11.45
N SER A 193 -0.76 0.04 -11.75
CA SER A 193 -1.06 0.44 -13.14
C SER A 193 0.18 0.97 -13.86
N PHE A 194 1.07 1.65 -13.13
CA PHE A 194 2.35 2.10 -13.64
C PHE A 194 3.33 0.93 -13.82
N TYR A 195 3.60 0.13 -12.79
CA TYR A 195 4.64 -0.92 -12.80
C TYR A 195 4.32 -2.07 -13.76
N PHE A 196 3.04 -2.30 -14.02
CA PHE A 196 2.56 -3.31 -14.96
C PHE A 196 1.97 -2.69 -16.22
N HIS A 197 2.33 -1.44 -16.55
CA HIS A 197 1.80 -0.72 -17.70
C HIS A 197 1.93 -1.54 -18.99
N GLU A 198 3.07 -2.17 -19.22
CA GLU A 198 3.29 -3.00 -20.40
C GLU A 198 2.41 -4.26 -20.45
N ALA A 199 2.21 -4.92 -19.30
CA ALA A 199 1.34 -6.10 -19.25
C ALA A 199 -0.13 -5.71 -19.49
N LEU A 200 -0.56 -4.57 -18.95
CA LEU A 200 -1.91 -4.03 -19.11
C LEU A 200 -2.16 -3.51 -20.52
N SER A 201 -1.19 -2.80 -21.13
CA SER A 201 -1.33 -2.26 -22.49
C SER A 201 -1.41 -3.35 -23.55
N ARG A 202 -0.79 -4.52 -23.33
CA ARG A 202 -0.92 -5.68 -24.23
C ARG A 202 -2.30 -6.34 -24.15
N GLN A 203 -3.06 -6.11 -23.08
CA GLN A 203 -4.38 -6.69 -22.83
C GLN A 203 -5.53 -5.69 -23.03
N THR A 204 -5.22 -4.45 -23.40
CA THR A 204 -6.20 -3.36 -23.56
C THR A 204 -5.89 -2.58 -24.84
N THR A 205 -6.84 -1.79 -25.32
CA THR A 205 -6.55 -0.85 -26.41
C THR A 205 -5.79 0.38 -25.88
N PRO A 206 -5.03 1.11 -26.70
CA PRO A 206 -4.34 2.33 -26.27
C PRO A 206 -5.28 3.38 -25.65
N SER A 207 -6.51 3.48 -26.16
CA SER A 207 -7.53 4.38 -25.61
C SER A 207 -8.00 3.95 -24.22
N GLU A 208 -8.25 2.66 -24.02
CA GLU A 208 -8.62 2.10 -22.72
C GLU A 208 -7.48 2.22 -21.72
N MET A 209 -6.24 1.95 -22.13
CA MET A 209 -5.07 2.08 -21.28
C MET A 209 -4.90 3.52 -20.79
N LYS A 210 -5.03 4.49 -21.70
CA LYS A 210 -5.01 5.92 -21.34
C LYS A 210 -6.15 6.30 -20.38
N ALA A 211 -7.34 5.76 -20.60
CA ALA A 211 -8.48 5.99 -19.70
C ALA A 211 -8.27 5.32 -18.32
N LEU A 212 -7.62 4.16 -18.27
CA LEU A 212 -7.27 3.44 -17.04
C LEU A 212 -6.25 4.25 -16.22
N THR A 213 -5.15 4.67 -16.84
CA THR A 213 -4.10 5.44 -16.16
C THR A 213 -4.60 6.82 -15.72
N ALA A 214 -5.43 7.49 -16.53
CA ALA A 214 -6.01 8.79 -16.17
C ALA A 214 -6.95 8.74 -14.95
N LYS A 215 -7.53 7.58 -14.64
CA LYS A 215 -8.36 7.38 -13.43
C LYS A 215 -7.54 7.12 -12.17
N THR A 216 -6.24 6.85 -12.31
CA THR A 216 -5.35 6.63 -11.17
C THR A 216 -4.98 7.95 -10.51
N ASN A 217 -4.72 7.91 -9.20
CA ASN A 217 -4.29 9.08 -8.45
C ASN A 217 -3.09 8.72 -7.55
N PRO A 218 -1.87 9.15 -7.91
CA PRO A 218 -1.53 10.05 -9.02
C PRO A 218 -1.46 9.34 -10.41
N ASP A 219 -1.73 10.08 -11.49
CA ASP A 219 -1.52 9.61 -12.88
C ASP A 219 -0.03 9.71 -13.26
N TYR A 220 0.71 8.63 -13.05
CA TYR A 220 2.14 8.56 -13.35
C TYR A 220 2.45 8.66 -14.83
N CYS A 221 1.70 7.93 -15.67
CA CYS A 221 1.89 7.93 -17.12
C CYS A 221 1.62 9.31 -17.71
N GLY A 222 0.53 9.97 -17.33
CA GLY A 222 0.22 11.32 -17.77
C GLY A 222 1.26 12.37 -17.33
N LYS A 223 1.79 12.25 -16.11
CA LYS A 223 2.91 13.08 -15.64
C LYS A 223 4.17 12.89 -16.49
N ILE A 224 4.56 11.64 -16.75
CA ILE A 224 5.75 11.32 -17.56
C ILE A 224 5.57 11.78 -19.01
N SER A 225 4.42 11.50 -19.65
CA SER A 225 4.14 11.97 -21.01
C SER A 225 4.12 13.49 -21.12
N SER A 226 3.65 14.19 -20.09
CA SER A 226 3.70 15.65 -20.05
C SER A 226 5.12 16.19 -19.86
N PHE A 227 5.94 15.52 -19.07
CA PHE A 227 7.37 15.82 -18.93
C PHE A 227 8.11 15.64 -20.25
N ILE A 228 7.94 14.49 -20.92
CA ILE A 228 8.53 14.17 -22.22
C ILE A 228 8.22 15.27 -23.23
N ARG A 229 6.93 15.60 -23.41
CA ARG A 229 6.49 16.65 -24.34
C ARG A 229 7.05 18.04 -23.99
N LYS A 230 7.21 18.35 -22.71
CA LYS A 230 7.65 19.68 -22.26
C LYS A 230 9.15 19.89 -22.46
N TYR A 231 9.95 18.85 -22.28
CA TYR A 231 11.40 18.95 -22.23
C TYR A 231 12.13 18.24 -23.37
N ASP A 232 11.36 17.64 -24.28
CA ASP A 232 11.87 16.88 -25.43
C ASP A 232 12.83 15.77 -24.97
N ALA A 233 12.37 15.00 -23.98
CA ALA A 233 13.08 13.81 -23.53
C ALA A 233 12.81 12.68 -24.51
N GLU A 234 13.85 11.98 -24.92
CA GLU A 234 13.74 10.87 -25.88
C GLU A 234 12.91 9.74 -25.25
N ASN A 235 13.23 9.37 -24.01
CA ASN A 235 12.55 8.29 -23.35
C ASN A 235 12.63 8.39 -21.82
N VAL A 236 11.58 7.92 -21.15
CA VAL A 236 11.55 7.66 -19.71
C VAL A 236 11.17 6.21 -19.48
N SER A 237 12.04 5.46 -18.80
CA SER A 237 11.80 4.05 -18.48
C SER A 237 11.87 3.76 -16.99
N LEU A 238 11.03 2.82 -16.55
CA LEU A 238 11.17 2.15 -15.27
C LEU A 238 11.81 0.79 -15.50
N ILE A 239 12.91 0.53 -14.83
CA ILE A 239 13.73 -0.67 -14.99
C ILE A 239 13.57 -1.52 -13.75
N PHE A 240 13.29 -2.81 -13.95
CA PHE A 240 13.31 -3.80 -12.88
C PHE A 240 14.67 -4.48 -12.83
N ASP A 241 15.29 -4.53 -11.65
CA ASP A 241 16.55 -5.25 -11.42
C ASP A 241 16.22 -6.68 -11.00
N ASN A 242 16.38 -7.61 -11.95
CA ASN A 242 16.05 -9.02 -11.73
C ASN A 242 17.18 -9.83 -11.05
N ARG A 243 18.29 -9.19 -10.64
CA ARG A 243 19.42 -9.92 -10.05
C ARG A 243 19.02 -10.59 -8.74
N GLY A 244 19.23 -11.90 -8.66
CA GLY A 244 18.93 -12.71 -7.48
C GLY A 244 17.48 -13.22 -7.40
N SER A 245 16.62 -12.90 -8.37
CA SER A 245 15.28 -13.49 -8.45
C SER A 245 15.29 -14.69 -9.39
N GLU A 246 15.36 -15.89 -8.82
CA GLU A 246 15.21 -17.16 -9.55
C GLU A 246 13.79 -17.38 -10.08
N SER A 247 12.82 -16.62 -9.55
CA SER A 247 11.39 -16.78 -9.81
C SER A 247 10.85 -15.93 -10.97
N PHE A 248 11.69 -15.11 -11.59
CA PHE A 248 11.25 -14.19 -12.64
C PHE A 248 11.01 -14.91 -13.97
N GLN A 249 9.80 -14.74 -14.52
CA GLN A 249 9.35 -15.40 -15.74
C GLN A 249 9.02 -14.44 -16.90
N GLY A 250 9.23 -13.12 -16.70
CA GLY A 250 8.91 -12.06 -17.65
C GLY A 250 7.63 -11.28 -17.33
N HIS A 251 7.14 -10.50 -18.29
CA HIS A 251 5.97 -9.62 -18.13
C HIS A 251 4.64 -10.37 -17.98
N GLY A 252 3.82 -9.96 -17.01
CA GLY A 252 2.44 -10.42 -16.87
C GLY A 252 2.30 -11.79 -16.20
N TYR A 253 1.23 -12.52 -16.51
CA TYR A 253 0.95 -13.83 -15.93
C TYR A 253 1.71 -14.94 -16.65
N HIS A 254 2.30 -15.83 -15.87
CA HIS A 254 2.94 -17.04 -16.34
C HIS A 254 2.41 -18.24 -15.55
N HIS A 255 2.25 -19.36 -16.24
CA HIS A 255 1.75 -20.58 -15.63
C HIS A 255 2.80 -21.15 -14.66
N PRO A 256 2.47 -21.55 -13.43
CA PRO A 256 3.45 -22.02 -12.45
C PRO A 256 4.33 -23.20 -12.92
N HIS A 257 3.82 -24.00 -13.86
CA HIS A 257 4.53 -25.16 -14.41
C HIS A 257 5.22 -24.91 -15.76
N SER A 258 5.17 -23.70 -16.30
CA SER A 258 5.93 -23.38 -17.51
C SER A 258 7.39 -23.11 -17.16
N TYR A 259 8.30 -23.95 -17.67
CA TYR A 259 9.74 -23.68 -17.57
C TYR A 259 10.12 -22.53 -18.51
N ARG A 260 10.87 -21.56 -17.99
CA ARG A 260 11.54 -20.52 -18.76
C ARG A 260 12.94 -20.33 -18.21
N GLU A 261 13.90 -20.15 -19.11
CA GLU A 261 15.25 -19.79 -18.71
C GLU A 261 15.24 -18.38 -18.10
N ALA A 262 15.89 -18.23 -16.94
CA ALA A 262 16.01 -16.92 -16.30
C ALA A 262 16.78 -15.96 -17.22
N PRO A 263 16.36 -14.68 -17.32
CA PRO A 263 17.05 -13.71 -18.16
C PRO A 263 18.52 -13.55 -17.75
N LYS A 264 19.39 -13.42 -18.75
CA LYS A 264 20.84 -13.24 -18.56
C LYS A 264 21.31 -11.96 -19.23
N GLY A 265 22.36 -11.35 -18.67
CA GLY A 265 22.98 -10.15 -19.22
C GLY A 265 22.01 -8.97 -19.31
N VAL A 266 21.85 -8.41 -20.51
CA VAL A 266 21.00 -7.23 -20.77
C VAL A 266 19.54 -7.45 -20.41
N ASP A 267 19.05 -8.69 -20.53
CA ASP A 267 17.65 -9.03 -20.24
C ASP A 267 17.36 -9.15 -18.73
N GLN A 268 18.38 -9.04 -17.87
CA GLN A 268 18.20 -8.90 -16.41
C GLN A 268 17.65 -7.53 -15.99
N TYR A 269 17.65 -6.57 -16.92
CA TYR A 269 17.16 -5.21 -16.72
C TYR A 269 16.04 -4.90 -17.71
N PRO A 270 14.87 -5.56 -17.63
CA PRO A 270 13.74 -5.21 -18.48
C PRO A 270 13.22 -3.81 -18.17
N ALA A 271 12.77 -3.09 -19.21
CA ALA A 271 11.98 -1.88 -19.03
C ALA A 271 10.54 -2.30 -18.77
N VAL A 272 10.09 -2.24 -17.52
CA VAL A 272 8.69 -2.58 -17.16
C VAL A 272 7.72 -1.48 -17.54
N VAL A 273 8.26 -0.27 -17.75
CA VAL A 273 7.60 0.86 -18.39
C VAL A 273 8.59 1.51 -19.34
N SER A 274 8.13 1.89 -20.53
CA SER A 274 8.87 2.71 -21.48
C SER A 274 7.89 3.67 -22.14
N LEU A 275 8.21 4.97 -22.13
CA LEU A 275 7.39 6.02 -22.71
C LEU A 275 8.30 7.02 -23.46
N PRO A 276 7.91 7.52 -24.64
CA PRO A 276 6.61 7.30 -25.29
C PRO A 276 6.51 5.99 -26.08
N SER A 277 7.65 5.42 -26.45
CA SER A 277 7.79 4.25 -27.31
C SER A 277 8.36 3.05 -26.53
N GLU A 278 8.61 1.95 -27.23
CA GLU A 278 9.29 0.79 -26.66
C GLU A 278 10.70 1.12 -26.12
N ARG A 279 11.27 0.17 -25.38
CA ARG A 279 12.59 0.28 -24.77
C ARG A 279 13.65 0.70 -25.81
N PRO A 280 14.39 1.81 -25.60
CA PRO A 280 15.43 2.23 -26.53
C PRO A 280 16.68 1.36 -26.39
N LEU A 281 16.80 0.34 -27.24
CA LEU A 281 17.85 -0.68 -27.18
C LEU A 281 19.26 -0.10 -27.31
N ILE A 282 19.44 0.96 -28.11
CA ILE A 282 20.74 1.61 -28.34
C ILE A 282 21.32 2.24 -27.06
N HIS A 283 20.46 2.69 -26.15
CA HIS A 283 20.85 3.36 -24.91
C HIS A 283 21.05 2.39 -23.74
N TRP A 284 20.50 1.18 -23.84
CA TRP A 284 20.45 0.24 -22.73
C TRP A 284 21.82 -0.18 -22.16
N PRO A 285 22.87 -0.41 -22.99
CA PRO A 285 24.21 -0.69 -22.47
C PRO A 285 24.75 0.41 -21.55
N ASN A 286 24.56 1.68 -21.94
CA ASN A 286 24.96 2.83 -21.12
C ASN A 286 24.16 2.92 -19.83
N VAL A 287 22.86 2.66 -19.88
CA VAL A 287 22.01 2.66 -18.69
C VAL A 287 22.47 1.59 -17.69
N ILE A 288 22.74 0.36 -18.15
CA ILE A 288 23.22 -0.74 -17.30
C ILE A 288 24.61 -0.42 -16.72
N MET A 289 25.51 0.16 -17.51
CA MET A 289 26.82 0.62 -17.07
C MET A 289 26.68 1.64 -15.93
N ILE A 290 25.87 2.70 -16.12
CA ILE A 290 25.65 3.73 -15.10
C ILE A 290 25.04 3.12 -13.83
N MET A 291 24.06 2.22 -13.97
CA MET A 291 23.44 1.54 -12.83
C MET A 291 24.45 0.71 -12.02
N SER A 292 25.47 0.15 -12.68
CA SER A 292 26.52 -0.65 -12.05
C SER A 292 27.59 0.23 -11.41
N ASP A 293 28.11 1.20 -12.14
CA ASP A 293 29.20 2.09 -11.70
C ASP A 293 28.75 3.04 -10.58
N ARG A 294 27.48 3.49 -10.63
CA ARG A 294 26.89 4.43 -9.67
C ARG A 294 25.95 3.74 -8.69
N ALA A 295 26.07 2.41 -8.52
CA ALA A 295 25.23 1.61 -7.64
C ALA A 295 25.23 2.14 -6.19
N GLY A 296 26.39 2.57 -5.67
CA GLY A 296 26.51 3.11 -4.32
C GLY A 296 25.64 4.35 -4.07
N GLU A 297 25.50 5.21 -5.08
CA GLU A 297 24.65 6.40 -5.00
C GLU A 297 23.17 6.08 -5.24
N LEU A 298 22.86 5.21 -6.21
CA LEU A 298 21.48 4.79 -6.45
C LEU A 298 20.90 4.01 -5.26
N ASN A 299 21.71 3.22 -4.56
CA ASN A 299 21.30 2.46 -3.39
C ASN A 299 20.94 3.33 -2.16
N THR A 300 21.21 4.65 -2.18
CA THR A 300 20.77 5.54 -1.10
C THR A 300 19.27 5.88 -1.17
N LEU A 301 18.62 5.59 -2.31
CA LEU A 301 17.18 5.77 -2.60
C LEU A 301 16.67 7.22 -2.56
N ASP A 302 17.57 8.19 -2.60
CA ASP A 302 17.25 9.62 -2.52
C ASP A 302 18.12 10.51 -3.42
N LYS A 303 19.06 9.91 -4.17
CA LYS A 303 19.92 10.60 -5.11
C LYS A 303 19.40 10.48 -6.54
N VAL A 304 19.70 11.52 -7.31
CA VAL A 304 19.58 11.52 -8.76
C VAL A 304 21.00 11.53 -9.33
N VAL A 305 21.33 10.51 -10.11
CA VAL A 305 22.61 10.38 -10.82
C VAL A 305 22.46 11.02 -12.19
N HIS A 306 23.40 11.90 -12.55
CA HIS A 306 23.55 12.45 -13.90
C HIS A 306 24.76 11.80 -14.58
N PHE A 307 24.62 11.55 -15.88
CA PHE A 307 25.71 11.10 -16.74
C PHE A 307 25.51 11.65 -18.15
N TYR A 308 26.58 12.16 -18.77
CA TYR A 308 26.57 12.55 -20.18
C TYR A 308 27.62 11.72 -20.92
N ASP A 309 27.18 11.07 -22.00
CA ASP A 309 28.06 10.34 -22.90
C ASP A 309 28.32 11.15 -24.17
N ASP A 310 29.57 11.58 -24.34
CA ASP A 310 29.98 12.37 -25.49
C ASP A 310 30.04 11.55 -26.79
N LYS A 311 30.18 10.22 -26.72
CA LYS A 311 30.23 9.38 -27.93
C LYS A 311 28.88 9.25 -28.61
N VAL A 312 27.82 9.15 -27.81
CA VAL A 312 26.43 9.07 -28.30
C VAL A 312 25.66 10.38 -28.11
N GLN A 313 26.36 11.45 -27.70
CA GLN A 313 25.81 12.80 -27.50
C GLN A 313 24.51 12.81 -26.65
N SER A 314 24.44 11.96 -25.62
CA SER A 314 23.21 11.73 -24.85
C SER A 314 23.41 11.95 -23.35
N THR A 315 22.40 12.50 -22.69
CA THR A 315 22.35 12.67 -21.23
C THR A 315 21.35 11.74 -20.58
N TYR A 316 21.74 11.19 -19.43
CA TYR A 316 20.98 10.24 -18.63
C TYR A 316 20.80 10.81 -17.22
N PHE A 317 19.57 10.76 -16.72
CA PHE A 317 19.28 10.99 -15.30
C PHE A 317 18.62 9.75 -14.70
N LEU A 318 19.20 9.21 -13.63
CA LEU A 318 18.72 8.00 -12.98
C LEU A 318 18.40 8.25 -11.51
N THR A 319 17.33 7.64 -11.01
CA THR A 319 17.04 7.59 -9.57
C THR A 319 16.39 6.26 -9.21
N ARG A 320 16.51 5.85 -7.95
CA ARG A 320 15.99 4.59 -7.45
C ARG A 320 14.85 4.84 -6.45
N PRO A 321 13.57 4.76 -6.88
CA PRO A 321 12.44 4.84 -5.95
C PRO A 321 12.43 3.71 -4.92
N GLU A 322 12.84 2.51 -5.34
CA GLU A 322 12.80 1.28 -4.55
C GLU A 322 13.98 0.38 -4.87
N PRO A 323 14.40 -0.53 -3.97
CA PRO A 323 15.59 -1.36 -4.16
C PRO A 323 15.67 -2.07 -5.52
N GLN A 324 14.54 -2.60 -6.01
CA GLN A 324 14.47 -3.37 -7.26
C GLN A 324 14.12 -2.51 -8.49
N PHE A 325 13.84 -1.22 -8.35
CA PHE A 325 13.35 -0.38 -9.46
C PHE A 325 14.19 0.85 -9.68
N THR A 326 14.71 1.03 -10.89
CA THR A 326 15.45 2.24 -11.29
C THR A 326 14.66 3.01 -12.35
N LEU A 327 14.42 4.28 -12.12
CA LEU A 327 13.82 5.19 -13.09
C LEU A 327 14.93 5.90 -13.86
N VAL A 328 14.82 5.94 -15.19
CA VAL A 328 15.78 6.65 -16.07
C VAL A 328 15.06 7.61 -17.01
N VAL A 329 15.66 8.78 -17.22
CA VAL A 329 15.28 9.76 -18.25
C VAL A 329 16.46 9.89 -19.20
N ILE A 330 16.18 9.82 -20.50
CA ILE A 330 17.17 9.88 -21.58
C ILE A 330 16.89 11.11 -22.45
N PHE A 331 17.95 11.85 -22.78
CA PHE A 331 17.93 12.95 -23.74
C PHE A 331 19.00 12.69 -24.81
N GLU A 332 18.63 12.79 -26.08
CA GLU A 332 19.59 12.83 -27.21
C GLU A 332 20.18 14.24 -27.40
N SER A 333 20.56 14.86 -26.28
CA SER A 333 21.25 16.14 -26.26
C SER A 333 21.97 16.31 -24.94
N ARG A 334 22.99 17.16 -24.93
CA ARG A 334 23.69 17.52 -23.69
C ARG A 334 22.77 18.33 -22.78
N LYS A 335 22.44 17.78 -21.61
CA LYS A 335 21.74 18.47 -20.50
C LYS A 335 22.66 18.65 -19.31
N SER A 336 22.46 19.73 -18.56
CA SER A 336 23.28 20.08 -17.41
C SER A 336 22.81 19.33 -16.16
N GLU A 337 23.73 18.87 -15.33
CA GLU A 337 23.40 18.37 -13.99
C GLU A 337 22.73 19.45 -13.11
N LYS A 338 22.91 20.74 -13.45
CA LYS A 338 22.33 21.88 -12.72
C LYS A 338 20.88 22.15 -13.10
N ASP A 339 20.31 21.41 -14.04
CA ASP A 339 18.92 21.54 -14.46
C ASP A 339 17.97 21.01 -13.36
N SER A 340 17.68 21.90 -12.41
CA SER A 340 16.95 21.59 -11.18
C SER A 340 15.54 21.03 -11.43
N HIS A 341 14.94 21.34 -12.57
CA HIS A 341 13.61 20.86 -12.95
C HIS A 341 13.61 19.36 -13.30
N PHE A 342 14.67 18.81 -13.87
CA PHE A 342 14.80 17.37 -14.11
C PHE A 342 14.98 16.61 -12.79
N ILE A 343 15.83 17.14 -11.91
CA ILE A 343 16.06 16.58 -10.58
C ILE A 343 14.77 16.63 -9.74
N ALA A 344 14.07 17.77 -9.74
CA ALA A 344 12.81 17.93 -9.02
C ALA A 344 11.73 16.96 -9.50
N PHE A 345 11.60 16.79 -10.82
CA PHE A 345 10.66 15.82 -11.40
C PHE A 345 10.96 14.39 -10.96
N LEU A 346 12.23 13.96 -11.07
CA LEU A 346 12.66 12.63 -10.64
C LEU A 346 12.46 12.41 -9.15
N ASN A 347 12.77 13.41 -8.31
CA ASN A 347 12.56 13.34 -6.88
C ASN A 347 11.07 13.27 -6.50
N GLU A 348 10.21 14.05 -7.16
CA GLU A 348 8.75 13.99 -6.95
C GLU A 348 8.21 12.62 -7.30
N LEU A 349 8.54 12.13 -8.50
CA LEU A 349 8.09 10.83 -8.99
C LEU A 349 8.61 9.70 -8.10
N SER A 350 9.91 9.72 -7.77
CA SER A 350 10.54 8.75 -6.88
C SER A 350 9.91 8.73 -5.49
N SER A 351 9.72 9.90 -4.88
CA SER A 351 9.10 10.05 -3.56
C SER A 351 7.66 9.52 -3.52
N SER A 352 6.89 9.78 -4.58
CA SER A 352 5.51 9.31 -4.67
C SER A 352 5.36 7.80 -4.89
N LEU A 353 6.41 7.11 -5.33
CA LEU A 353 6.43 5.65 -5.52
C LEU A 353 6.85 4.87 -4.26
N LYS A 354 7.41 5.54 -3.24
CA LYS A 354 7.87 4.92 -2.00
C LYS A 354 6.71 4.36 -1.17
N ASN A 355 6.84 3.11 -0.75
CA ASN A 355 5.85 2.42 0.10
C ASN A 355 5.65 3.08 1.48
N SER A 356 6.63 3.83 1.97
CA SER A 356 6.54 4.54 3.24
C SER A 356 5.65 5.78 3.17
N LYS A 357 5.46 6.35 1.98
CA LYS A 357 4.76 7.63 1.80
C LYS A 357 3.29 7.58 2.25
N PRO A 358 2.48 6.55 1.90
CA PRO A 358 1.11 6.45 2.41
C PRO A 358 1.02 6.35 3.94
N PHE A 359 2.01 5.73 4.58
CA PHE A 359 2.02 5.48 6.03
C PHE A 359 2.10 6.78 6.84
N ALA A 360 2.74 7.82 6.30
CA ALA A 360 2.82 9.15 6.92
C ALA A 360 1.43 9.77 7.16
N THR A 361 0.42 9.38 6.37
CA THR A 361 -0.95 9.91 6.50
C THR A 361 -1.89 9.05 7.34
N LEU A 362 -1.36 8.06 8.06
CA LEU A 362 -2.16 7.20 8.94
C LEU A 362 -2.69 7.98 10.15
N LYS A 363 -1.94 8.96 10.66
CA LYS A 363 -2.38 9.85 11.75
C LYS A 363 -3.11 11.09 11.18
N PRO A 364 -4.28 11.45 11.73
CA PRO A 364 -5.01 12.64 11.30
C PRO A 364 -4.16 13.91 11.46
N GLY A 365 -4.11 14.75 10.43
CA GLY A 365 -3.39 16.02 10.45
C GLY A 365 -1.89 15.93 10.14
N SER A 366 -1.33 14.73 9.99
CA SER A 366 0.02 14.55 9.47
C SER A 366 0.09 14.96 7.99
N LYS A 367 1.05 15.82 7.64
CA LYS A 367 1.29 16.21 6.25
C LYS A 367 1.98 15.04 5.52
N GLY A 368 1.30 14.54 4.49
CA GLY A 368 1.67 13.35 3.72
C GLY A 368 2.90 13.53 2.88
#